data_AF-A0A2D6IQ76-F1
#
_entry.id   AF-A0A2D6IQ76-F1
#
_cell.length_a   1.000
_cell.length_b   1.000
_cell.length_c   1.000
_cell.angle_alpha   90.00
_cell.angle_beta   90.00
_cell.angle_gamma   90.00
#
_symmetry.space_group_name_H-M   'P 1'
#
loop_
_entity.id
_entity.type
_entity.pdbx_description
1 polymer ?
#
loop_
_entity_poly.entity_id
_entity_poly.type
_entity_poly.pdbx_seq_one_letter_code
_entity_poly.pdbx_strand_id
1 'polypeptide(L)' 'MSRLYGEGQRTFQERFGTQKLADRIEDIAVRDEFDDESSTFIESRDFFFLSTIDENNRPTVSYKGGDIGLVKILDKK' A
#
# COMPACT_ATOMS: atom_id res chain seq x y z
N MET A 1 6.24 -17.11 -3.71
CA MET A 1 6.74 -16.06 -2.79
C MET A 1 5.60 -15.11 -2.51
N SER A 2 5.49 -14.67 -1.27
CA SER A 2 4.52 -13.67 -0.81
C SER A 2 4.66 -12.37 -1.61
N ARG A 3 3.55 -11.85 -2.15
CA ARG A 3 3.43 -10.54 -2.81
C ARG A 3 3.38 -9.38 -1.81
N LEU A 4 2.87 -9.62 -0.60
CA LEU A 4 2.66 -8.57 0.40
C LEU A 4 3.78 -8.48 1.45
N TYR A 5 4.20 -9.63 1.97
CA TYR A 5 5.19 -9.71 3.06
C TYR A 5 6.59 -10.05 2.55
N GLY A 6 7.57 -9.25 2.97
CA GLY A 6 9.00 -9.54 2.77
C GLY A 6 9.54 -10.58 3.76
N GLU A 7 10.79 -11.00 3.56
CA GLU A 7 11.43 -12.06 4.36
C GLU A 7 11.44 -11.75 5.87
N GLY A 8 11.77 -10.51 6.25
CA GLY A 8 11.78 -10.10 7.66
C GLY A 8 10.41 -10.27 8.34
N GLN A 9 9.33 -9.90 7.64
CA GLN A 9 7.97 -10.08 8.15
C GLN A 9 7.61 -11.57 8.26
N ARG A 10 7.99 -12.37 7.26
CA ARG A 10 7.76 -13.83 7.24
C ARG A 10 8.49 -14.56 8.37
N THR A 11 9.72 -14.15 8.70
CA THR A 11 10.47 -14.67 9.86
C THR A 11 9.72 -14.45 11.17
N PHE A 12 9.14 -13.26 11.39
CA PHE A 12 8.35 -13.02 12.60
C PHE A 12 7.03 -13.79 12.59
N GLN A 13 6.37 -13.90 11.44
CA GLN A 13 5.13 -14.69 11.32
C GLN A 13 5.37 -16.16 11.65
N GLU A 14 6.48 -16.73 11.21
CA GLU A 14 6.91 -18.08 11.58
C GLU A 14 7.15 -18.17 13.09
N ARG A 15 7.96 -17.25 13.62
CA ARG A 15 8.31 -17.20 15.05
C ARG A 15 7.08 -17.14 15.97
N PHE A 16 6.02 -16.46 15.54
CA PHE A 16 4.79 -16.29 16.32
C PHE A 16 3.63 -17.19 15.85
N GLY A 17 3.85 -18.06 14.87
CA GLY A 17 2.81 -18.97 14.35
C GLY A 17 1.65 -18.27 13.63
N THR A 18 1.85 -17.07 13.08
CA THR A 18 0.81 -16.26 12.42
C THR A 18 0.83 -16.34 10.89
N GLN A 19 1.58 -17.28 10.33
CA GLN A 19 1.70 -17.46 8.87
C GLN A 19 0.34 -17.63 8.17
N LYS A 20 -0.55 -18.47 8.70
CA LYS A 20 -1.90 -18.67 8.12
C LYS A 20 -2.75 -17.41 8.12
N LEU A 21 -2.58 -16.55 9.13
CA LEU A 21 -3.28 -15.27 9.19
C LEU A 21 -2.72 -14.32 8.13
N ALA A 22 -1.39 -14.24 8.01
CA ALA A 22 -0.74 -13.45 6.97
C ALA A 22 -1.19 -13.89 5.57
N ASP A 23 -1.23 -15.20 5.30
CA ASP A 23 -1.69 -15.73 4.02
C ASP A 23 -3.15 -15.34 3.74
N ARG A 24 -4.03 -15.43 4.75
CA ARG A 24 -5.42 -14.99 4.58
C ARG A 24 -5.58 -13.50 4.36
N ILE A 25 -4.74 -12.66 4.98
CA ILE A 25 -4.75 -11.21 4.76
C ILE A 25 -4.30 -10.92 3.32
N GLU A 26 -3.24 -11.58 2.87
CA GLU A 26 -2.73 -11.42 1.51
C GLU A 26 -3.79 -11.79 0.45
N ASP A 27 -4.54 -12.87 0.68
CA ASP A 27 -5.62 -13.32 -0.22
C ASP A 27 -6.80 -12.33 -0.34
N ILE A 28 -7.08 -11.55 0.70
CA ILE A 28 -8.30 -10.71 0.76
C ILE A 28 -8.06 -9.22 0.66
N ALA A 29 -6.92 -8.74 1.16
CA ALA A 29 -6.67 -7.32 1.34
C ALA A 29 -5.91 -6.72 0.15
N VAL A 30 -5.15 -7.52 -0.59
CA VAL A 30 -4.35 -7.03 -1.72
C VAL A 30 -5.14 -7.20 -3.00
N ARG A 31 -5.46 -6.07 -3.62
CA ARG A 31 -5.99 -6.01 -4.98
C ARG A 31 -4.94 -5.34 -5.86
N ASP A 32 -4.79 -5.84 -7.06
CA ASP A 32 -3.96 -5.23 -8.10
C ASP A 32 -4.70 -4.17 -8.90
N GLU A 33 -6.00 -4.01 -8.69
CA GLU A 33 -6.83 -3.04 -9.38
C GLU A 33 -7.59 -2.16 -8.38
N PHE A 34 -7.85 -0.91 -8.77
CA PHE A 34 -8.66 0.02 -8.00
C PHE A 34 -10.15 -0.29 -8.22
N ASP A 35 -10.87 -0.61 -7.14
CA ASP A 35 -12.32 -0.70 -7.18
C ASP A 35 -12.98 0.70 -7.14
N ASP A 36 -14.30 0.75 -7.31
CA ASP A 36 -15.02 2.02 -7.37
C ASP A 36 -14.99 2.78 -6.05
N GLU A 37 -15.00 2.06 -4.91
CA GLU A 37 -14.91 2.67 -3.58
C GLU A 37 -13.54 3.35 -3.37
N SER A 38 -12.45 2.62 -3.63
CA SER A 38 -11.08 3.14 -3.54
C SER A 38 -10.86 4.28 -4.52
N SER A 39 -11.37 4.14 -5.75
CA SER A 39 -11.25 5.17 -6.78
C SER A 39 -11.93 6.47 -6.34
N THR A 40 -13.18 6.37 -5.88
CA THR A 40 -13.94 7.53 -5.38
C THR A 40 -13.25 8.17 -4.18
N PHE A 41 -12.73 7.36 -3.26
CA PHE A 41 -11.99 7.87 -2.11
C PHE A 41 -10.74 8.65 -2.54
N ILE A 42 -9.88 8.05 -3.37
CA ILE A 42 -8.61 8.63 -3.81
C ILE A 42 -8.84 9.96 -4.55
N GLU A 43 -9.73 9.99 -5.54
CA GLU A 43 -9.96 11.19 -6.36
C GLU A 43 -10.65 12.32 -5.60
N SER A 44 -11.35 12.01 -4.51
CA SER A 44 -11.94 13.01 -3.62
C SER A 44 -10.93 13.67 -2.67
N ARG A 45 -9.68 13.17 -2.59
CA ARG A 45 -8.65 13.76 -1.71
C ARG A 45 -8.02 14.98 -2.36
N ASP A 46 -7.86 16.02 -1.57
CA ASP A 46 -7.11 17.24 -1.85
C ASP A 46 -5.63 17.13 -1.42
N PHE A 47 -5.23 16.00 -0.82
CA PHE A 47 -3.86 15.72 -0.41
C PHE A 47 -3.51 14.22 -0.41
N PHE A 48 -2.21 13.93 -0.32
CA PHE A 48 -1.69 12.59 -0.02
C PHE A 48 -0.31 12.67 0.67
N PHE A 49 0.10 11.56 1.28
CA PHE A 49 1.47 11.36 1.76
C PHE A 49 2.23 10.46 0.81
N LEU A 50 3.40 10.90 0.35
CA LEU A 50 4.29 10.10 -0.48
C LEU A 50 5.47 9.61 0.34
N SER A 51 5.60 8.30 0.44
CA SER A 51 6.77 7.64 1.04
C SER A 51 7.69 7.09 -0.05
N THR A 52 8.98 7.32 0.09
CA THR A 52 10.02 6.80 -0.78
C THR A 52 11.20 6.29 0.04
N ILE A 53 12.07 5.50 -0.59
CA ILE A 53 13.33 5.04 -0.01
C ILE A 53 14.45 5.53 -0.92
N ASP A 54 15.49 6.15 -0.34
CA ASP A 54 16.67 6.61 -1.09
C ASP A 54 17.63 5.47 -1.45
N GLU A 55 18.70 5.77 -2.18
CA GLU A 55 19.72 4.79 -2.58
C GLU A 55 20.47 4.15 -1.39
N ASN A 56 20.36 4.72 -0.20
CA ASN A 56 20.97 4.24 1.04
C ASN A 56 19.97 3.49 1.93
N ASN A 57 18.80 3.11 1.40
CA ASN A 57 17.72 2.45 2.13
C ASN A 57 17.11 3.28 3.27
N ARG A 58 17.18 4.61 3.20
CA ARG A 58 16.56 5.49 4.21
C ARG A 58 15.16 5.88 3.78
N PRO A 59 14.14 5.64 4.61
CA PRO A 59 12.78 6.03 4.28
C PRO A 59 12.61 7.55 4.46
N THR A 60 11.85 8.16 3.55
CA THR A 60 11.34 9.53 3.69
C THR A 60 9.83 9.55 3.50
N VAL A 61 9.17 10.56 4.07
CA VAL A 61 7.74 10.82 3.84
C VAL A 61 7.54 12.31 3.63
N SER A 62 6.70 12.67 2.66
CA SER A 62 6.37 14.05 2.39
C SER A 62 4.87 14.24 2.15
N TYR A 63 4.32 15.31 2.71
CA TYR A 63 2.96 15.75 2.44
C TYR A 63 2.90 16.47 1.08
N LYS A 64 1.86 16.19 0.29
CA LYS A 64 1.51 16.88 -0.95
C LYS A 64 0.04 17.27 -0.86
N GLY A 65 -0.25 18.57 -0.92
CA GLY A 65 -1.62 19.09 -0.87
C GLY A 65 -1.89 20.10 -1.97
N GLY A 66 -3.17 20.26 -2.30
CA GLY A 66 -3.68 21.16 -3.33
C GLY A 66 -5.21 21.17 -3.31
N ASP A 67 -5.85 21.44 -4.44
CA ASP A 67 -7.31 21.37 -4.58
C ASP A 67 -7.78 19.96 -4.94
N ILE A 68 -9.07 19.67 -4.74
CA ILE A 68 -9.72 18.45 -5.23
C ILE A 68 -9.49 18.33 -6.75
N GLY A 69 -9.06 17.15 -7.19
CA GLY A 69 -8.60 16.90 -8.56
C GLY A 69 -7.09 16.94 -8.74
N LEU A 70 -6.32 17.23 -7.67
CA LEU A 70 -4.86 17.02 -7.63
C LEU A 70 -4.50 15.55 -7.87
N VAL A 71 -5.19 14.64 -7.19
CA VAL A 71 -4.99 13.20 -7.32
C VAL A 71 -5.99 12.65 -8.35
N LYS A 72 -5.49 11.89 -9.32
CA LYS A 72 -6.28 11.31 -10.40
C LYS A 72 -5.88 9.88 -10.65
N ILE A 73 -6.84 9.04 -10.99
CA ILE A 73 -6.58 7.68 -11.44
C ILE A 73 -6.55 7.68 -12.97
N LEU A 74 -5.38 7.40 -13.54
CA LEU A 74 -5.19 7.38 -15.00
C LEU A 74 -5.47 5.99 -15.60
N ASP A 75 -5.23 4.94 -14.83
CA ASP A 75 -5.53 3.55 -15.13
C ASP A 75 -6.00 2.88 -13.84
N LYS A 76 -6.98 1.98 -13.94
CA LYS A 76 -7.49 1.21 -12.79
C LYS A 76 -6.71 -0.08 -12.55
N LYS A 77 -5.72 -0.38 -13.39
CA LYS A 77 -4.89 -1.58 -13.38
C LYS A 77 -3.43 -1.31 -13.02
#